data_AF-A0A3N7H5K4-F1
#
_entry.id   AF-A0A3N7H5K4-F1
#
_cell.length_a   1.000
_cell.length_b   1.000
_cell.length_c   1.000
_cell.angle_alpha   90.00
_cell.angle_beta   90.00
_cell.angle_gamma   90.00
#
_symmetry.space_group_name_H-M   'P 1'
#
loop_
_entity.id
_entity.type
_entity.pdbx_description
1 polymer ?
#
loop_
_entity_poly.entity_id
_entity_poly.type
_entity_poly.pdbx_seq_one_letter_code
_entity_poly.pdbx_strand_id
1 'polypeptide(L)'
;SFTVYFDQVFEAVTYLDIFSLVLKAVVFGFTIGIVGCYQGYHSSKGTEGVGRAANWAVVMSMFLIFIEEILIVQIIQAMRA
;
A
#
# COMPACT_ATOMS: atom_id res chain seq x y z
N SER A 1 -17.03 30.87 0.42
CA SER A 1 -18.29 30.29 0.94
C SER A 1 -18.19 28.78 0.94
N PHE A 2 -18.89 28.09 1.85
CA PHE A 2 -18.86 26.63 2.03
C PHE A 2 -19.16 25.87 0.72
N THR A 3 -20.04 26.40 -0.13
CA THR A 3 -20.36 25.85 -1.46
C THR A 3 -19.18 25.85 -2.44
N VAL A 4 -18.39 26.93 -2.49
CA VAL A 4 -17.21 27.03 -3.37
C VAL A 4 -16.10 26.07 -2.95
N TYR A 5 -15.96 25.81 -1.66
CA TYR A 5 -15.00 24.83 -1.14
C TYR A 5 -15.32 23.42 -1.65
N PHE A 6 -16.58 22.99 -1.56
CA PHE A 6 -17.00 21.68 -2.04
C PHE A 6 -16.86 21.53 -3.56
N ASP A 7 -17.18 22.57 -4.33
CA ASP A 7 -17.01 22.56 -5.79
C ASP A 7 -15.55 22.32 -6.18
N GLN A 8 -14.61 23.06 -5.57
CA GLN A 8 -13.18 22.91 -5.87
C GLN A 8 -12.61 21.55 -5.47
N VAL A 9 -13.09 20.95 -4.37
CA VAL A 9 -12.64 19.63 -3.93
C VAL A 9 -13.07 18.55 -4.92
N PHE A 10 -14.31 18.60 -5.41
CA PHE A 10 -14.80 17.61 -6.38
C PHE A 10 -14.21 17.83 -7.78
N GLU A 11 -13.94 19.06 -8.17
CA GLU A 11 -13.28 19.37 -9.45
C GLU A 11 -11.81 18.91 -9.47
N ALA A 12 -11.12 18.96 -8.33
CA ALA A 12 -9.73 18.52 -8.22
C ALA A 12 -9.55 16.99 -8.32
N VAL A 13 -10.57 16.20 -7.99
CA VAL A 13 -10.50 14.73 -8.00
C VAL A 13 -10.74 14.22 -9.42
N THR A 14 -9.72 13.61 -10.02
CA THR A 14 -9.85 13.01 -11.36
C THR A 14 -10.24 11.53 -11.27
N TYR A 15 -10.92 10.98 -12.28
CA TYR A 15 -11.19 9.54 -12.38
C TYR A 15 -9.92 8.67 -12.25
N LEU A 16 -8.78 9.17 -12.72
CA LEU A 16 -7.48 8.51 -12.59
C LEU A 16 -7.03 8.37 -11.12
N ASP A 17 -7.36 9.32 -10.24
CA ASP A 17 -7.02 9.23 -8.82
C ASP A 17 -7.78 8.09 -8.15
N ILE A 18 -9.08 7.97 -8.45
CA ILE A 18 -9.93 6.90 -7.89
C ILE A 18 -9.40 5.53 -8.31
N PHE A 19 -9.09 5.36 -9.60
CA PHE A 19 -8.55 4.10 -10.10
C PHE A 19 -7.17 3.79 -9.48
N SER A 20 -6.30 4.80 -9.36
CA SER A 20 -5.01 4.68 -8.67
C SER A 20 -5.17 4.21 -7.23
N LEU A 21 -6.11 4.78 -6.47
CA LEU A 21 -6.33 4.41 -5.07
C LEU A 21 -6.78 2.95 -4.93
N VAL A 22 -7.66 2.48 -5.81
CA VAL A 22 -8.10 1.08 -5.83
C VAL A 22 -6.93 0.15 -6.18
N LEU A 23 -6.14 0.50 -7.20
CA LEU A 23 -4.97 -0.28 -7.60
C LEU A 23 -3.95 -0.38 -6.45
N LYS A 24 -3.64 0.73 -5.78
CA LYS A 24 -2.76 0.76 -4.60
C LYS A 24 -3.27 -0.17 -3.50
N ALA A 25 -4.56 -0.11 -3.17
CA ALA A 25 -5.14 -0.94 -2.13
C ALA A 25 -4.99 -2.45 -2.44
N VAL A 26 -5.22 -2.85 -3.69
CA VAL A 26 -5.07 -4.25 -4.11
C VAL A 26 -3.61 -4.70 -4.04
N VAL A 27 -2.67 -3.89 -4.54
CA VAL A 27 -1.24 -4.20 -4.54
C VAL A 27 -0.70 -4.31 -3.11
N PHE A 28 -0.97 -3.32 -2.26
CA PHE A 28 -0.51 -3.35 -0.87
C PHE A 28 -1.10 -4.52 -0.08
N GLY A 29 -2.40 -4.80 -0.28
CA GLY A 29 -3.05 -5.94 0.36
C GLY A 29 -2.42 -7.28 -0.05
N PHE A 30 -2.11 -7.44 -1.33
CA PHE A 30 -1.44 -8.62 -1.85
C PHE A 30 -0.03 -8.79 -1.27
N THR A 31 0.75 -7.71 -1.22
CA THR A 31 2.12 -7.71 -0.70
C THR A 31 2.16 -8.02 0.79
N ILE A 32 1.30 -7.40 1.60
CA ILE A 32 1.17 -7.72 3.03
C ILE A 32 0.78 -9.20 3.22
N GLY A 33 -0.17 -9.70 2.42
CA GLY A 33 -0.62 -11.08 2.48
C GLY A 33 0.51 -12.07 2.23
N ILE A 34 1.26 -11.88 1.15
CA ILE A 34 2.39 -12.77 0.80
C ILE A 34 3.50 -12.70 1.84
N VAL A 35 3.90 -11.51 2.26
CA VAL A 35 4.99 -11.33 3.23
C VAL A 35 4.61 -11.94 4.58
N GLY A 36 3.36 -11.75 5.01
CA GLY A 36 2.81 -12.35 6.21
C GLY A 36 2.81 -13.88 6.15
N CYS A 37 2.31 -14.46 5.06
CA CYS A 37 2.32 -15.91 4.85
C CYS A 37 3.76 -16.46 4.79
N TYR A 38 4.67 -15.78 4.11
CA TYR A 38 6.05 -16.21 3.96
C TYR A 38 6.79 -16.25 5.30
N GLN A 39 6.68 -15.19 6.10
CA GLN A 39 7.32 -15.12 7.41
C GLN A 39 6.67 -16.04 8.43
N GLY A 40 5.35 -16.22 8.35
CA GLY A 40 4.63 -17.20 9.16
C GLY A 40 5.09 -18.63 8.88
N TYR A 41 5.21 -18.99 7.59
CA TYR A 41 5.63 -20.32 7.16
C TYR A 41 7.09 -20.64 7.52
N HIS A 42 7.99 -19.65 7.41
CA HIS A 42 9.42 -19.81 7.77
C HIS A 42 9.72 -19.48 9.24
N SER A 43 8.70 -19.35 10.09
CA SER A 43 8.92 -19.04 11.50
C SER A 43 9.59 -20.21 12.24
N SER A 44 10.54 -19.88 13.12
CA SER A 44 11.14 -20.87 14.01
C SER A 44 10.12 -21.40 15.01
N LYS A 45 10.15 -22.71 15.28
CA LYS A 45 9.25 -23.38 16.24
C LYS A 45 9.37 -22.72 17.63
N GLY A 46 8.24 -22.36 18.22
CA GLY A 46 8.14 -21.75 19.55
C GLY A 46 7.47 -20.38 19.55
N THR A 47 6.91 -19.97 20.69
CA THR A 47 6.15 -18.71 20.85
C THR A 47 7.00 -17.46 20.61
N GLU A 48 8.26 -17.45 21.06
CA GLU A 48 9.20 -16.35 20.79
C GLU A 48 9.61 -16.27 19.31
N GLY A 49 9.70 -17.42 18.63
CA GLY A 49 10.05 -17.50 17.21
C GLY A 49 8.96 -16.87 16.34
N VAL A 50 7.70 -17.20 16.62
CA VAL A 50 6.53 -16.65 15.94
C VAL A 50 6.41 -15.14 16.17
N GLY A 51 6.64 -14.67 17.41
CA GLY A 51 6.65 -13.23 17.72
C GLY A 51 7.72 -12.45 16.95
N ARG A 52 8.93 -12.99 16.85
CA ARG A 52 10.00 -12.39 16.03
C ARG A 52 9.65 -12.38 14.54
N ALA A 53 9.11 -13.48 14.02
CA ALA A 53 8.69 -13.56 12.62
C ALA A 53 7.59 -12.55 12.29
N ALA A 54 6.63 -12.32 13.20
CA ALA A 54 5.58 -11.32 13.03
C ALA A 54 6.15 -9.89 12.94
N ASN A 55 7.09 -9.53 13.82
CA ASN A 55 7.75 -8.23 13.76
C ASN A 55 8.53 -8.05 12.44
N TRP A 56 9.26 -9.07 12.02
CA TRP A 56 9.97 -9.05 10.74
C TRP A 56 9.02 -8.97 9.54
N ALA A 57 7.86 -9.61 9.59
CA ALA A 57 6.84 -9.50 8.56
C ALA A 57 6.33 -8.08 8.38
N VAL A 58 6.07 -7.37 9.48
CA VAL A 58 5.63 -5.97 9.43
C VAL A 58 6.73 -5.10 8.81
N VAL A 59 7.97 -5.18 9.32
CA VAL A 59 9.09 -4.37 8.81
C VAL A 59 9.32 -4.61 7.32
N MET A 60 9.34 -5.87 6.87
CA MET A 60 9.51 -6.21 5.45
C MET A 60 8.35 -5.69 4.59
N SER A 61 7.12 -5.80 5.08
CA SER A 61 5.94 -5.29 4.36
C SER A 61 6.01 -3.79 4.19
N MET A 62 6.40 -3.04 5.23
CA MET A 62 6.53 -1.57 5.18
C MET A 62 7.57 -1.12 4.14
N PHE A 63 8.70 -1.81 4.06
CA PHE A 63 9.73 -1.53 3.05
C PHE A 63 9.26 -1.83 1.62
N LEU A 64 8.57 -2.95 1.41
CA LEU A 64 8.07 -3.31 0.08
C LEU A 64 6.96 -2.36 -0.38
N ILE A 65 6.01 -2.02 0.51
CA ILE A 65 4.96 -1.03 0.24
C ILE A 65 5.57 0.33 -0.12
N PHE A 66 6.63 0.74 0.55
CA PHE A 66 7.31 2.00 0.23
C PHE A 66 7.86 2.02 -1.20
N ILE A 67 8.48 0.93 -1.63
CA ILE A 67 9.00 0.78 -3.01
C ILE A 67 7.83 0.78 -4.01
N GLU A 68 6.78 0.02 -3.72
CA GLU A 68 5.57 -0.04 -4.56
C GLU A 68 4.89 1.32 -4.69
N GLU A 69 4.80 2.11 -3.62
CA GLU A 69 4.22 3.45 -3.65
C GLU A 69 4.99 4.39 -4.59
N ILE A 70 6.34 4.38 -4.53
CA ILE A 70 7.17 5.20 -5.43
C ILE A 70 6.91 4.81 -6.89
N LEU A 71 6.86 3.51 -7.19
CA LEU A 71 6.60 3.02 -8.54
C LEU A 71 5.22 3.41 -9.05
N ILE A 72 4.18 3.20 -8.24
CA ILE A 72 2.79 3.49 -8.63
C ILE A 72 2.63 5.00 -8.86
N VAL A 73 3.16 5.84 -7.96
CA VAL A 73 3.11 7.31 -8.11
C VAL A 73 3.83 7.76 -9.38
N GLN A 74 5.02 7.22 -9.67
CA GLN A 74 5.73 7.53 -10.91
C GLN A 74 4.91 7.16 -12.16
N ILE A 75 4.28 5.99 -12.17
CA ILE A 75 3.43 5.54 -13.30
C ILE A 75 2.24 6.48 -13.49
N ILE A 76 1.57 6.87 -12.41
CA ILE A 76 0.40 7.78 -12.48
C ILE A 76 0.82 9.16 -12.95
N GLN A 77 1.95 9.68 -12.46
CA GLN A 77 2.48 10.96 -12.90
C GLN A 77 2.87 10.92 -14.38
N ALA A 78 3.47 9.81 -14.84
CA ALA A 78 3.78 9.62 -16.25
C ALA A 78 2.53 9.52 -17.15
N MET A 79 1.43 8.92 -16.66
CA MET A 79 0.15 8.89 -17.38
C MET A 79 -0.58 10.25 -17.42
N ARG A 80 -0.28 11.14 -16.46
CA ARG A 80 -0.84 12.50 -16.40
C ARG A 80 -0.11 13.51 -17.26
N ALA A 81 1.18 13.26 -17.56
CA ALA A 81 2.00 14.05 -18.45
C ALA A 81 1.62 13.81 -19.93
#